data_AF-A0A2I0IKT5-F1
#
_entry.id   AF-A0A2I0IKT5-F1
#
_cell.length_a   1.000
_cell.length_b   1.000
_cell.length_c   1.000
_cell.angle_alpha   90.00
_cell.angle_beta   90.00
_cell.angle_gamma   90.00
#
_symmetry.space_group_name_H-M   'P 1'
#
loop_
_entity.id
_entity.type
_entity.pdbx_description
1 polymer ?
#
loop_
_entity_poly.entity_id
_entity_poly.type
_entity_poly.pdbx_seq_one_letter_code
_entity_poly.pdbx_strand_id
1 'polypeptide(L)'
;MAATARLQLLHTPSIIRPSVLFSRPCFSSGLHCSRLRKISTSPVLCSNSDQTPQAASSAGASSKSIVGDLLDYLNESWTHFHATAEAKRQLIAAGFHLLNENDEWDLKPGGRYFFTRNMSCLVAFAVGE
;
A
#
# COMPACT_ATOMS: atom_id res chain seq x y z
N MET A 1 64.75 4.98 7.44
CA MET A 1 65.19 4.22 8.63
C MET A 1 64.12 4.35 9.70
N ALA A 2 63.82 3.27 10.42
CA ALA A 2 62.92 3.18 11.58
C ALA A 2 61.43 3.56 11.37
N ALA A 3 60.48 3.12 12.22
CA ALA A 3 60.10 1.75 12.58
C ALA A 3 58.89 1.77 13.53
N THR A 4 57.91 0.87 13.32
CA THR A 4 56.87 0.45 14.30
C THR A 4 55.89 1.53 14.82
N ALA A 5 54.68 1.21 15.32
CA ALA A 5 54.12 -0.08 15.72
C ALA A 5 52.66 -0.28 15.25
N ARG A 6 52.25 -1.56 15.17
CA ARG A 6 50.85 -1.98 14.96
C ARG A 6 50.15 -2.13 16.30
N LEU A 7 48.86 -1.80 16.35
CA LEU A 7 47.89 -2.46 17.22
C LEU A 7 46.62 -2.73 16.40
N GLN A 8 46.52 -3.96 15.89
CA GLN A 8 45.23 -4.56 15.56
C GLN A 8 44.68 -5.25 16.81
N LEU A 9 43.55 -5.94 16.65
CA LEU A 9 42.80 -6.73 17.64
C LEU A 9 41.72 -5.90 18.37
N LEU A 10 40.45 -6.33 18.47
CA LEU A 10 39.83 -7.59 18.00
C LEU A 10 38.29 -7.55 18.00
N HIS A 11 37.70 -8.55 17.32
CA HIS A 11 36.36 -9.13 17.50
C HIS A 11 35.09 -8.32 17.17
N THR A 12 34.49 -8.70 16.04
CA THR A 12 33.05 -8.96 15.96
C THR A 12 32.63 -10.14 16.85
N PRO A 13 31.37 -10.17 17.30
CA PRO A 13 30.65 -11.44 17.35
C PRO A 13 29.30 -11.38 16.61
N SER A 14 28.84 -12.56 16.21
CA SER A 14 27.64 -12.78 15.39
C SER A 14 26.37 -13.01 16.21
N ILE A 15 25.21 -12.73 15.60
CA ILE A 15 23.95 -13.49 15.69
C ILE A 15 23.48 -13.91 17.11
N ILE A 16 22.39 -13.30 17.59
CA ILE A 16 21.25 -14.04 18.18
C ILE A 16 19.95 -13.49 17.59
N ARG A 17 19.05 -14.42 17.24
CA ARG A 17 17.75 -14.18 16.58
C ARG A 17 16.64 -14.67 17.54
N PRO A 18 15.89 -13.80 18.22
CA PRO A 18 14.72 -14.23 18.98
C PRO A 18 13.54 -14.45 18.02
N SER A 19 13.24 -15.71 17.74
CA SER A 19 11.99 -16.13 17.10
C SER A 19 10.81 -15.84 18.03
N VAL A 20 10.17 -14.69 17.86
CA VAL A 20 8.95 -14.35 18.60
C VAL A 20 7.78 -15.12 18.00
N LEU A 21 7.28 -16.11 18.74
CA LEU A 21 6.08 -16.87 18.39
C LEU A 21 4.86 -15.92 18.42
N PHE A 22 4.39 -15.50 17.24
CA PHE A 22 3.15 -14.73 17.15
C PHE A 22 1.95 -15.67 17.29
N SER A 23 1.63 -16.00 18.55
CA SER A 23 0.47 -16.80 18.91
C SER A 23 -0.82 -16.12 18.46
N ARG A 24 -1.56 -16.81 17.58
CA ARG A 24 -2.89 -16.41 17.09
C ARG A 24 -3.86 -16.16 18.27
N PRO A 25 -4.54 -15.00 18.34
CA PRO A 25 -5.77 -14.88 19.11
C PRO A 25 -6.90 -15.59 18.36
N CYS A 26 -7.15 -16.85 18.69
CA CYS A 26 -8.40 -17.50 18.34
C CYS A 26 -9.49 -16.99 19.30
N PHE A 27 -10.28 -16.01 18.88
CA PHE A 27 -11.48 -15.61 19.62
C PHE A 27 -12.70 -16.29 19.04
N SER A 28 -13.09 -17.42 19.64
CA SER A 28 -14.27 -18.21 19.29
C SER A 28 -15.11 -18.49 20.54
N SER A 29 -16.41 -18.16 20.47
CA SER A 29 -17.49 -18.65 21.36
C SER A 29 -17.37 -18.23 22.85
N GLY A 30 -18.23 -17.37 23.40
CA GLY A 30 -19.66 -17.61 23.69
C GLY A 30 -19.88 -17.39 25.21
N LEU A 31 -21.06 -17.18 25.81
CA LEU A 31 -22.46 -17.41 25.42
C LEU A 31 -23.42 -16.49 26.23
N HIS A 32 -24.59 -16.16 25.64
CA HIS A 32 -25.93 -15.97 26.30
C HIS A 32 -26.13 -14.86 27.37
N CYS A 33 -27.34 -14.32 27.64
CA CYS A 33 -28.70 -14.31 27.05
C CYS A 33 -29.37 -12.99 27.52
N SER A 34 -30.40 -12.35 26.96
CA SER A 34 -31.56 -12.77 26.14
C SER A 34 -32.33 -11.53 25.64
N ARG A 35 -33.15 -11.64 24.57
CA ARG A 35 -34.60 -11.29 24.52
C ARG A 35 -35.13 -11.01 23.09
N LEU A 36 -35.89 -11.98 22.56
CA LEU A 36 -36.88 -11.98 21.45
C LEU A 36 -36.61 -11.13 20.18
N ARG A 37 -36.42 -11.75 19.01
CA ARG A 37 -37.44 -12.38 18.13
C ARG A 37 -38.57 -11.43 17.65
N LYS A 38 -38.53 -11.08 16.36
CA LYS A 38 -39.72 -11.05 15.50
C LYS A 38 -39.45 -11.83 14.22
N ILE A 39 -40.49 -12.51 13.74
CA ILE A 39 -40.44 -13.54 12.71
C ILE A 39 -40.69 -12.90 11.35
N SER A 40 -39.95 -13.30 10.31
CA SER A 40 -40.38 -13.17 8.93
C SER A 40 -39.95 -14.39 8.12
N THR A 41 -40.81 -14.78 7.18
CA THR A 41 -40.93 -16.15 6.67
C THR A 41 -39.95 -16.43 5.54
N SER A 42 -39.35 -17.63 5.53
CA SER A 42 -38.62 -18.17 4.37
C SER A 42 -39.60 -18.51 3.22
N PRO A 43 -39.08 -18.66 1.98
CA PRO A 43 -38.74 -20.03 1.57
C PRO A 43 -37.33 -20.16 0.98
N VAL A 44 -36.83 -21.41 0.96
CA VAL A 44 -35.54 -21.82 0.40
C VAL A 44 -35.79 -22.84 -0.71
N LEU A 45 -35.19 -22.65 -1.88
CA LEU A 45 -34.77 -23.60 -2.95
C LEU A 45 -34.40 -22.75 -4.18
N CYS A 46 -33.52 -23.08 -5.12
CA CYS A 46 -32.57 -24.19 -5.38
C CYS A 46 -31.38 -23.60 -6.20
N SER A 47 -30.36 -24.29 -6.74
CA SER A 47 -29.95 -25.72 -6.78
C SER A 47 -28.42 -25.82 -7.02
N ASN A 48 -27.87 -27.03 -7.22
CA ASN A 48 -26.47 -27.24 -7.63
C ASN A 48 -26.21 -26.93 -9.11
N SER A 49 -24.98 -26.51 -9.43
CA SER A 49 -24.25 -26.98 -10.63
C SER A 49 -22.76 -26.62 -10.57
N ASP A 50 -21.89 -27.61 -10.75
CA ASP A 50 -20.47 -27.40 -11.06
C ASP A 50 -20.29 -26.60 -12.36
N GLN A 51 -19.32 -25.69 -12.39
CA GLN A 51 -18.74 -25.23 -13.65
C GLN A 51 -17.27 -24.80 -13.51
N THR A 52 -16.41 -25.76 -13.87
CA THR A 52 -15.26 -25.60 -14.78
C THR A 52 -14.09 -24.66 -14.40
N PRO A 53 -12.86 -25.19 -14.20
CA PRO A 53 -11.64 -24.38 -14.26
C PRO A 53 -11.19 -24.15 -15.71
N GLN A 54 -11.50 -22.97 -16.25
CA GLN A 54 -11.03 -22.44 -17.54
C GLN A 54 -10.97 -20.90 -17.43
N ALA A 55 -10.10 -20.17 -18.10
CA ALA A 55 -8.82 -20.48 -18.76
C ALA A 55 -8.08 -19.14 -18.93
N ALA A 56 -6.83 -19.14 -19.43
CA ALA A 56 -6.16 -17.90 -19.79
C ALA A 56 -6.83 -17.26 -21.02
N SER A 57 -7.43 -16.08 -20.82
CA SER A 57 -7.81 -15.12 -21.84
C SER A 57 -7.85 -13.75 -21.16
N SER A 58 -7.40 -12.64 -21.71
CA SER A 58 -6.69 -12.28 -22.93
C SER A 58 -6.58 -10.77 -22.82
N ALA A 59 -5.45 -10.15 -23.16
CA ALA A 59 -5.27 -8.71 -23.00
C ALA A 59 -6.32 -7.92 -23.80
N GLY A 60 -7.36 -7.43 -23.11
CA GLY A 60 -8.31 -6.44 -23.61
C GLY A 60 -8.15 -5.18 -22.78
N ALA A 61 -7.95 -4.04 -23.44
CA ALA A 61 -7.90 -2.74 -22.78
C ALA A 61 -9.32 -2.36 -22.30
N SER A 62 -9.71 -2.93 -21.17
CA SER A 62 -10.94 -2.55 -20.48
C SER A 62 -10.73 -1.18 -19.87
N SER A 63 -11.54 -0.21 -20.29
CA SER A 63 -11.64 1.09 -19.63
C SER A 63 -12.05 0.87 -18.18
N LYS A 64 -11.09 1.00 -17.26
CA LYS A 64 -11.33 0.77 -15.83
C LYS A 64 -12.43 1.70 -15.34
N SER A 65 -13.32 1.15 -14.52
CA SER A 65 -14.31 1.95 -13.80
C SER A 65 -13.59 2.74 -12.71
N ILE A 66 -14.03 3.98 -12.46
CA ILE A 66 -13.57 4.80 -11.33
C ILE A 66 -13.64 4.05 -9.98
N VAL A 67 -14.60 3.15 -9.82
CA VAL A 67 -14.71 2.29 -8.63
C VAL A 67 -13.59 1.24 -8.60
N GLY A 68 -13.22 0.68 -9.75
CA GLY A 68 -12.09 -0.25 -9.88
C GLY A 68 -10.76 0.44 -9.60
N ASP A 69 -10.51 1.60 -10.19
CA ASP A 69 -9.28 2.38 -9.94
C ASP A 69 -9.15 2.82 -8.48
N LEU A 70 -10.27 3.16 -7.81
CA LEU A 70 -10.27 3.46 -6.38
C LEU A 70 -9.97 2.22 -5.53
N LEU A 71 -10.52 1.04 -5.87
CA LEU A 71 -10.23 -0.21 -5.16
C LEU A 71 -8.77 -0.62 -5.35
N ASP A 72 -8.23 -0.50 -6.57
CA ASP A 72 -6.80 -0.72 -6.85
C ASP A 72 -5.93 0.20 -5.98
N TYR A 73 -6.24 1.49 -5.91
CA TYR A 73 -5.52 2.43 -5.05
C TYR A 73 -5.59 2.04 -3.57
N LEU A 74 -6.77 1.71 -3.05
CA LEU A 74 -6.96 1.34 -1.65
C LEU A 74 -6.23 0.04 -1.26
N ASN A 75 -6.15 -0.93 -2.17
CA ASN A 75 -5.42 -2.18 -1.96
C ASN A 75 -3.91 -1.93 -1.83
N GLU A 76 -3.36 -1.03 -2.65
CA GLU A 76 -1.94 -0.66 -2.60
C GLU A 76 -1.64 0.34 -1.45
N SER A 77 -2.64 1.05 -0.91
CA SER A 77 -2.46 2.18 0.03
C SER A 77 -2.76 1.89 1.51
N TRP A 78 -2.38 0.73 2.06
CA TRP A 78 -2.78 0.34 3.43
C TRP A 78 -2.13 1.16 4.58
N THR A 79 -1.14 2.02 4.31
CA THR A 79 -0.70 3.09 5.23
C THR A 79 -0.58 4.42 4.50
N HIS A 80 -0.49 5.53 5.26
CA HIS A 80 -0.24 6.86 4.70
C HIS A 80 1.08 6.98 3.91
N PHE A 81 2.10 6.15 4.22
CA PHE A 81 3.34 6.08 3.44
C PHE A 81 3.07 5.41 2.07
N HIS A 82 2.31 4.32 2.04
CA HIS A 82 1.94 3.66 0.79
C HIS A 82 1.00 4.53 -0.06
N ALA A 83 0.03 5.21 0.55
CA ALA A 83 -0.80 6.21 -0.13
C ALA A 83 0.04 7.32 -0.79
N THR A 84 1.05 7.84 -0.08
CA THR A 84 1.97 8.84 -0.63
C THR A 84 2.81 8.28 -1.78
N ALA A 85 3.26 7.02 -1.69
CA ALA A 85 4.02 6.35 -2.74
C ALA A 85 3.17 6.11 -4.00
N GLU A 86 1.94 5.66 -3.85
CA GLU A 86 1.01 5.42 -4.97
C GLU A 86 0.53 6.71 -5.62
N ALA A 87 0.19 7.74 -4.82
CA ALA A 87 -0.13 9.07 -5.35
C ALA A 87 1.07 9.64 -6.14
N LYS A 88 2.30 9.49 -5.64
CA LYS A 88 3.52 9.84 -6.37
C LYS A 88 3.65 9.07 -7.69
N ARG A 89 3.40 7.76 -7.69
CA ARG A 89 3.45 6.92 -8.91
C ARG A 89 2.43 7.39 -9.95
N GLN A 90 1.20 7.68 -9.53
CA GLN A 90 0.15 8.19 -10.42
C GLN A 90 0.47 9.59 -10.95
N LEU A 91 1.00 10.49 -10.12
CA LEU A 91 1.38 11.84 -10.54
C LEU A 91 2.52 11.84 -11.57
N ILE A 92 3.54 10.99 -11.39
CA ILE A 92 4.62 10.81 -12.37
C ILE A 92 4.04 10.28 -13.70
N ALA A 93 3.13 9.30 -13.64
CA ALA A 93 2.45 8.80 -14.84
C ALA A 93 1.55 9.86 -15.52
N ALA A 94 1.00 10.80 -14.75
CA ALA A 94 0.26 11.97 -15.24
C ALA A 94 1.16 13.16 -15.63
N GLY A 95 2.48 12.95 -15.74
CA GLY A 95 3.45 13.93 -16.21
C GLY A 95 3.84 15.02 -15.22
N PHE A 96 3.58 14.86 -13.92
CA PHE A 96 4.02 15.82 -12.90
C PHE A 96 5.52 15.68 -12.60
N HIS A 97 6.20 16.81 -12.46
CA HIS A 97 7.61 16.87 -12.10
C HIS A 97 7.79 16.86 -10.58
N LEU A 98 8.70 16.01 -10.07
CA LEU A 98 9.07 15.97 -8.66
C LEU A 98 10.00 17.15 -8.33
N LEU A 99 9.62 17.94 -7.33
CA LEU A 99 10.44 18.99 -6.74
C LEU A 99 11.01 18.54 -5.38
N ASN A 100 12.14 19.13 -5.00
CA ASN A 100 12.76 18.99 -3.68
C ASN A 100 12.43 20.24 -2.86
N GLU A 101 11.96 20.07 -1.62
CA GLU A 101 11.55 21.16 -0.72
C GLU A 101 12.73 22.07 -0.29
N ASN A 102 13.97 21.63 -0.49
CA ASN A 102 15.19 22.36 -0.12
C ASN A 102 15.85 23.14 -1.27
N ASP A 103 15.41 22.93 -2.51
CA ASP A 103 16.00 23.55 -3.70
C ASP A 103 15.16 24.77 -4.15
N GLU A 104 15.76 25.71 -4.88
CA GLU A 104 15.03 26.84 -5.47
C GLU A 104 14.18 26.36 -6.68
N TRP A 105 12.91 26.77 -6.75
CA TRP A 105 11.95 26.25 -7.72
C TRP A 105 11.78 27.18 -8.94
N ASP A 106 12.35 26.79 -10.08
CA ASP A 106 12.07 27.42 -11.38
C ASP A 106 10.76 26.88 -11.99
N LEU A 107 9.64 27.46 -11.57
CA LEU A 107 8.30 27.09 -12.04
C LEU A 107 7.95 27.76 -13.37
N LYS A 108 7.38 27.01 -14.31
CA LYS A 108 6.91 27.52 -15.62
C LYS A 108 5.38 27.57 -15.69
N PRO A 109 4.80 28.54 -16.44
CA PRO A 109 3.39 28.50 -16.84
C PRO A 109 3.03 27.17 -17.52
N GLY A 110 1.81 26.68 -17.30
CA GLY A 110 1.35 25.35 -17.72
C GLY A 110 2.05 24.16 -17.02
N GLY A 111 3.07 24.43 -16.20
CA GLY A 111 3.87 23.42 -15.52
C GLY A 111 3.11 22.72 -14.39
N ARG A 112 3.37 21.42 -14.23
CA ARG A 112 2.74 20.56 -13.22
C ARG A 112 3.79 19.92 -12.32
N TYR A 113 3.65 20.15 -11.02
CA TYR A 113 4.71 19.89 -10.05
C TYR A 113 4.15 19.25 -8.77
N PHE A 114 4.98 18.47 -8.09
CA PHE A 114 4.65 17.95 -6.77
C PHE A 114 5.90 17.76 -5.91
N PHE A 115 5.74 17.79 -4.60
CA PHE A 115 6.80 17.43 -3.65
C PHE A 115 6.22 16.59 -2.51
N THR A 116 7.10 15.94 -1.74
CA THR A 116 6.72 15.09 -0.62
C THR A 116 7.53 15.42 0.62
N ARG A 117 6.86 15.69 1.74
CA ARG A 117 7.52 15.90 3.04
C ARG A 117 7.47 14.63 3.87
N ASN A 118 8.64 14.17 4.32
CA ASN A 118 8.85 12.93 5.11
C ASN A 118 8.18 11.66 4.52
N MET A 119 7.89 11.65 3.21
CA MET A 119 7.19 10.57 2.49
C MET A 119 5.82 10.18 3.07
N SER A 120 5.26 11.01 3.97
CA SER A 120 3.95 10.84 4.59
C SER A 120 2.94 11.92 4.18
N CYS A 121 3.42 12.99 3.55
CA CYS A 121 2.62 14.08 2.99
C CYS A 121 3.06 14.33 1.55
N LEU A 122 2.08 14.58 0.68
CA LEU A 122 2.30 14.92 -0.73
C LEU A 122 1.48 16.17 -1.06
N VAL A 123 2.08 17.09 -1.79
CA VAL A 123 1.40 18.27 -2.34
C VAL A 123 1.69 18.31 -3.83
N ALA A 124 0.63 18.37 -4.65
CA ALA A 124 0.71 18.51 -6.10
C ALA A 124 -0.08 19.73 -6.55
N PHE A 125 0.45 20.47 -7.52
CA PHE A 125 -0.15 21.68 -8.06
C PHE A 125 0.16 21.82 -9.55
N ALA A 126 -0.71 22.54 -10.26
CA ALA A 126 -0.49 22.97 -11.62
C ALA A 126 -0.46 24.50 -11.65
N VAL A 127 0.51 25.06 -12.36
CA VAL A 127 0.61 26.48 -12.66
C VAL A 127 -0.30 26.76 -13.86
N GLY A 128 -1.04 27.86 -13.82
CA GLY A 128 -1.84 28.30 -14.97
C GLY A 128 -0.96 28.69 -16.17
N GLU A 129 -1.60 28.84 -17.33
CA GLU A 129 -1.02 29.49 -18.52
C GLU A 129 -0.96 31.01 -18.34
#